data_AF-A0A0N4UJD0-F1
#
_entry.id   AF-A0A0N4UJD0-F1
#
_cell.length_a   1.000
_cell.length_b   1.000
_cell.length_c   1.000
_cell.angle_alpha   90.00
_cell.angle_beta   90.00
_cell.angle_gamma   90.00
#
_symmetry.space_group_name_H-M   'P 1'
#
loop_
_entity.id
_entity.type
_entity.pdbx_description
1 polymer ?
#
loop_
_entity_poly.entity_id
_entity_poly.type
_entity_poly.pdbx_seq_one_letter_code
_entity_poly.pdbx_strand_id
1 'polypeptide(L)'
;MESLKDDSNSNIDCQNEIKALKEIFKEQTEKLVQTEAVNERLRNELQTLQSTLDDANHQLAAFKERRNVENVFTMEMADYEKTVEKLQKELKFIKSDCEMKQNELDEIKKKAEDLRAEKSRLYSNITKMKTALVKLKSELIEKKKLLENAENENSDLKAEMASHFKEKNLEKMKLNSVITLNEEKIQQLESNISSLNRQLISLRSQRESLQRQYDDLAYEYNTFKTRALYVLERKKNNGLDESDGKFEMLEGTLDQQQKTIENMKNSNRLLQDELFSLREQNLALTEELRKVQEQLTTIGESYQKKLSIKRDEFESLVESEARLKREYKTQMEAISLSHLREKECLIAEAEQEQRRLEKELENVRKILDESQKKNDFERCRSPSDSQSLNLQTVEEKMQNANRTCHLEPEGISVMNINTENLVDRPLQYVLFEDDEGMDFGEEAANCSNINLLRQVKHMRELLNESEATNIHLHEQLKLLKNEIRRMQRNEERADHLANNEYLKNIILKFVAPEKVNSERTQLIPVLTTMLKLNADEMQLLQNVAEGFEDFLY
;
A
#
# COMPACT_ATOMS: atom_id res chain seq x y z
N MET A 1 -150.40 -14.53 -148.81
CA MET A 1 -148.96 -14.54 -149.16
C MET A 1 -148.19 -13.35 -148.59
N GLU A 2 -148.81 -12.36 -147.92
CA GLU A 2 -148.04 -11.23 -147.31
C GLU A 2 -148.02 -11.19 -145.78
N SER A 3 -149.07 -11.64 -145.06
CA SER A 3 -149.08 -11.57 -143.58
C SER A 3 -148.27 -12.66 -142.84
N LEU A 4 -147.74 -13.66 -143.54
CA LEU A 4 -146.93 -14.76 -142.93
C LEU A 4 -145.42 -14.51 -142.98
N LYS A 5 -144.97 -13.42 -143.63
CA LYS A 5 -143.54 -13.09 -143.75
C LYS A 5 -143.04 -12.11 -142.68
N ASP A 6 -143.89 -11.27 -142.09
CA ASP A 6 -143.42 -10.25 -141.13
C ASP A 6 -143.28 -10.74 -139.68
N ASP A 7 -144.16 -11.60 -139.16
CA ASP A 7 -144.02 -12.07 -137.76
C ASP A 7 -142.91 -13.12 -137.58
N SER A 8 -142.55 -13.84 -138.65
CA SER A 8 -141.40 -14.74 -138.65
C SER A 8 -140.08 -13.99 -138.42
N ASN A 9 -140.02 -12.71 -138.84
CA ASN A 9 -138.84 -11.87 -138.72
C ASN A 9 -138.72 -11.27 -137.30
N SER A 10 -139.84 -10.91 -136.68
CA SER A 10 -139.91 -10.47 -135.27
C SER A 10 -139.44 -11.55 -134.28
N ASN A 11 -139.78 -12.82 -134.51
CA ASN A 11 -139.41 -13.92 -133.61
C ASN A 11 -137.90 -14.23 -133.66
N ILE A 12 -137.25 -14.02 -134.82
CA ILE A 12 -135.80 -14.20 -134.98
C ILE A 12 -135.01 -13.09 -134.28
N ASP A 13 -135.49 -11.84 -134.32
CA ASP A 13 -134.84 -10.72 -133.62
C ASP A 13 -134.92 -10.82 -132.10
N CYS A 14 -136.08 -11.19 -131.53
CA CYS A 14 -136.19 -11.45 -130.08
C CYS A 14 -135.26 -12.59 -129.61
N GLN A 15 -135.05 -13.62 -130.44
CA GLN A 15 -134.18 -14.74 -130.11
C GLN A 15 -132.69 -14.36 -130.14
N ASN A 16 -132.32 -13.40 -130.98
CA ASN A 16 -130.98 -12.82 -131.02
C ASN A 16 -130.73 -11.88 -129.83
N GLU A 17 -131.69 -11.05 -129.45
CA GLU A 17 -131.60 -10.20 -128.25
C GLU A 17 -131.48 -11.01 -126.95
N ILE A 18 -132.24 -12.11 -126.82
CA ILE A 18 -132.14 -13.01 -125.65
C ILE A 18 -130.77 -13.71 -125.60
N LYS A 19 -130.21 -14.09 -126.75
CA LYS A 19 -128.84 -14.63 -126.82
C LYS A 19 -127.81 -13.59 -126.41
N ALA A 20 -127.91 -12.37 -126.94
CA ALA A 20 -127.00 -11.28 -126.60
C ALA A 20 -127.06 -10.92 -125.10
N LEU A 21 -128.26 -10.85 -124.50
CA LEU A 21 -128.43 -10.63 -123.06
C LEU A 21 -127.86 -11.77 -122.23
N LYS A 22 -128.05 -13.04 -122.64
CA LYS A 22 -127.44 -14.19 -121.97
C LYS A 22 -125.91 -14.15 -122.03
N GLU A 23 -125.35 -13.71 -123.16
CA GLU A 23 -123.91 -13.61 -123.36
C GLU A 23 -123.31 -12.48 -122.52
N ILE A 24 -123.98 -11.32 -122.46
CA ILE A 24 -123.61 -10.21 -121.55
C ILE A 24 -123.71 -10.63 -120.09
N PHE A 25 -124.79 -11.32 -119.69
CA PHE A 25 -124.92 -11.84 -118.32
C PHE A 25 -123.81 -12.83 -118.01
N LYS A 26 -123.52 -13.78 -118.91
CA LYS A 26 -122.44 -14.75 -118.73
C LYS A 26 -121.08 -14.05 -118.58
N GLU A 27 -120.80 -13.05 -119.41
CA GLU A 27 -119.57 -12.28 -119.36
C GLU A 27 -119.46 -11.42 -118.09
N GLN A 28 -120.56 -10.82 -117.62
CA GLN A 28 -120.60 -10.15 -116.32
C GLN A 28 -120.40 -11.12 -115.16
N THR A 29 -120.98 -12.32 -115.23
CA THR A 29 -120.83 -13.34 -114.19
C THR A 29 -119.38 -13.84 -114.15
N GLU A 30 -118.76 -14.07 -115.30
CA GLU A 30 -117.33 -14.43 -115.40
C GLU A 30 -116.41 -13.32 -114.87
N LYS A 31 -116.69 -12.04 -115.19
CA LYS A 31 -115.95 -10.90 -114.62
C LYS A 31 -116.11 -10.83 -113.11
N LEU A 32 -117.31 -11.05 -112.58
CA LEU A 32 -117.57 -11.05 -111.14
C LEU A 32 -116.81 -12.18 -110.43
N VAL A 33 -116.85 -13.40 -110.98
CA VAL A 33 -116.08 -14.55 -110.48
C VAL A 33 -114.57 -14.30 -110.53
N GLN A 34 -114.06 -13.68 -111.60
CA GLN A 34 -112.65 -13.27 -111.68
C GLN A 34 -112.30 -12.24 -110.61
N THR A 35 -113.14 -11.23 -110.39
CA THR A 35 -112.91 -10.23 -109.33
C THR A 35 -112.98 -10.83 -107.93
N GLU A 36 -113.88 -11.79 -107.69
CA GLU A 36 -113.95 -12.53 -106.42
C GLU A 36 -112.69 -13.38 -106.22
N ALA A 37 -112.22 -14.09 -107.24
CA ALA A 37 -110.99 -14.87 -107.19
C ALA A 37 -109.74 -14.00 -106.94
N VAL A 38 -109.67 -12.80 -107.54
CA VAL A 38 -108.61 -11.82 -107.28
C VAL A 38 -108.69 -11.28 -105.85
N ASN A 39 -109.90 -10.96 -105.37
CA ASN A 39 -110.10 -10.53 -103.98
C ASN A 39 -109.73 -11.62 -102.98
N GLU A 40 -110.03 -12.89 -103.27
CA GLU A 40 -109.62 -14.02 -102.44
C GLU A 40 -108.10 -14.18 -102.42
N ARG A 41 -107.44 -14.07 -103.58
CA ARG A 41 -105.97 -14.05 -103.66
C ARG A 41 -105.36 -12.92 -102.84
N LEU A 42 -105.85 -11.69 -103.01
CA LEU A 42 -105.37 -10.53 -102.27
C LEU A 42 -105.58 -10.67 -100.77
N ARG A 43 -106.70 -11.28 -100.34
CA ARG A 43 -106.92 -11.61 -98.91
C ARG A 43 -105.93 -12.64 -98.40
N ASN A 44 -105.66 -13.70 -99.16
CA ASN A 44 -104.67 -14.71 -98.80
C ASN A 44 -103.26 -14.11 -98.74
N GLU A 45 -102.88 -13.29 -99.73
CA GLU A 45 -101.60 -12.57 -99.73
C GLU A 45 -101.49 -11.61 -98.55
N LEU A 46 -102.52 -10.80 -98.27
CA LEU A 46 -102.57 -9.94 -97.09
C LEU A 46 -102.43 -10.75 -95.81
N GLN A 47 -103.13 -11.88 -95.67
CA GLN A 47 -103.03 -12.74 -94.50
C GLN A 47 -101.63 -13.35 -94.34
N THR A 48 -101.00 -13.78 -95.43
CA THR A 48 -99.61 -14.27 -95.38
C THR A 48 -98.63 -13.17 -95.01
N LEU A 49 -98.78 -11.97 -95.58
CA LEU A 49 -97.96 -10.81 -95.23
C LEU A 49 -98.15 -10.42 -93.76
N GLN A 50 -99.39 -10.44 -93.27
CA GLN A 50 -99.71 -10.18 -91.86
C GLN A 50 -99.05 -11.22 -90.96
N SER A 51 -99.14 -12.50 -91.29
CA SER A 51 -98.45 -13.58 -90.56
C SER A 51 -96.94 -13.38 -90.55
N THR A 52 -96.33 -13.04 -91.70
CA THR A 52 -94.88 -12.79 -91.75
C THR A 52 -94.46 -11.53 -91.01
N LEU A 53 -95.32 -10.50 -90.99
CA LEU A 53 -95.10 -9.27 -90.22
C LEU A 53 -95.20 -9.56 -88.72
N ASP A 54 -96.19 -10.36 -88.32
CA ASP A 54 -96.34 -10.82 -86.95
C ASP A 54 -95.13 -11.67 -86.52
N ASP A 55 -94.67 -12.60 -87.35
CA ASP A 55 -93.46 -13.40 -87.09
C ASP A 55 -92.21 -12.52 -86.98
N ALA A 56 -92.03 -11.56 -87.89
CA ALA A 56 -90.91 -10.61 -87.83
C ALA A 56 -90.97 -9.74 -86.57
N ASN A 57 -92.16 -9.30 -86.15
CA ASN A 57 -92.36 -8.57 -84.90
C ASN A 57 -92.08 -9.43 -83.67
N HIS A 58 -92.47 -10.71 -83.67
CA HIS A 58 -92.14 -11.66 -82.60
C HIS A 58 -90.64 -11.91 -82.52
N GLN A 59 -89.96 -12.07 -83.65
CA GLN A 59 -88.49 -12.18 -83.67
C GLN A 59 -87.83 -10.89 -83.18
N LEU A 60 -88.28 -9.72 -83.63
CA LEU A 60 -87.76 -8.44 -83.17
C LEU A 60 -87.96 -8.26 -81.65
N ALA A 61 -89.11 -8.66 -81.12
CA ALA A 61 -89.39 -8.67 -79.69
C ALA A 61 -88.45 -9.62 -78.94
N ALA A 62 -88.28 -10.86 -79.42
CA ALA A 62 -87.37 -11.84 -78.83
C ALA A 62 -85.89 -11.38 -78.87
N PHE A 63 -85.46 -10.74 -79.95
CA PHE A 63 -84.12 -10.14 -80.03
C PHE A 63 -83.95 -8.97 -79.07
N LYS A 64 -84.97 -8.13 -78.91
CA LYS A 64 -84.97 -7.04 -77.93
C LYS A 64 -84.89 -7.59 -76.50
N GLU A 65 -85.66 -8.62 -76.17
CA GLU A 65 -85.58 -9.27 -74.86
C GLU A 65 -84.20 -9.89 -74.63
N ARG A 66 -83.67 -10.64 -75.60
CA ARG A 66 -82.32 -11.23 -75.49
C ARG A 66 -81.24 -10.16 -75.32
N ARG A 67 -81.32 -9.07 -76.08
CA ARG A 67 -80.41 -7.92 -75.95
C ARG A 67 -80.55 -7.22 -74.61
N ASN A 68 -81.77 -7.09 -74.08
CA ASN A 68 -81.99 -6.53 -72.75
C ASN A 68 -81.39 -7.43 -71.67
N VAL A 69 -81.60 -8.75 -71.77
CA VAL A 69 -81.00 -9.74 -70.86
C VAL A 69 -79.47 -9.69 -70.93
N GLU A 70 -78.88 -9.61 -72.12
CA GLU A 70 -77.42 -9.51 -72.30
C GLU A 70 -76.85 -8.17 -71.79
N ASN A 71 -77.58 -7.07 -71.95
CA ASN A 71 -77.23 -5.79 -71.32
C ASN A 71 -77.30 -5.86 -69.78
N VAL A 72 -78.27 -6.59 -69.22
CA VAL A 72 -78.35 -6.80 -67.76
C VAL A 72 -77.16 -7.64 -67.29
N PHE A 73 -76.86 -8.75 -67.96
CA PHE A 73 -75.69 -9.58 -67.63
C PHE A 73 -74.37 -8.82 -67.73
N THR A 74 -74.17 -7.99 -68.76
CA THR A 74 -72.94 -7.20 -68.88
C THR A 74 -72.81 -6.14 -67.80
N MET A 75 -73.92 -5.52 -67.38
CA MET A 75 -73.93 -4.60 -66.23
C MET A 75 -73.60 -5.34 -64.93
N GLU A 76 -74.25 -6.48 -64.68
CA GLU A 76 -73.98 -7.32 -63.50
C GLU A 76 -72.52 -7.79 -63.48
N MET A 77 -71.97 -8.25 -64.61
CA MET A 77 -70.56 -8.62 -64.73
C MET A 77 -69.63 -7.45 -64.41
N ALA A 78 -69.91 -6.25 -64.93
CA ALA A 78 -69.11 -5.07 -64.64
C ALA A 78 -69.16 -4.69 -63.14
N ASP A 79 -70.31 -4.87 -62.49
CA ASP A 79 -70.44 -4.63 -61.04
C ASP A 79 -69.73 -5.71 -60.22
N TYR A 80 -69.77 -6.97 -60.66
CA TYR A 80 -68.97 -8.05 -60.07
C TYR A 80 -67.47 -7.82 -60.25
N GLU A 81 -67.02 -7.39 -61.43
CA GLU A 81 -65.61 -7.05 -61.71
C GLU A 81 -65.13 -5.92 -60.80
N LYS A 82 -65.89 -4.82 -60.71
CA LYS A 82 -65.58 -3.73 -59.77
C LYS A 82 -65.54 -4.19 -58.33
N THR A 83 -66.43 -5.10 -57.93
CA THR A 83 -66.44 -5.67 -56.58
C THR A 83 -65.21 -6.54 -56.34
N VAL A 84 -64.82 -7.39 -57.30
CA VAL A 84 -63.61 -8.19 -57.24
C VAL A 84 -62.36 -7.31 -57.19
N GLU A 85 -62.29 -6.24 -57.98
CA GLU A 85 -61.17 -5.28 -57.92
C GLU A 85 -61.08 -4.58 -56.58
N LYS A 86 -62.21 -4.15 -55.99
CA LYS A 86 -62.25 -3.56 -54.65
C LYS A 86 -61.76 -4.55 -53.61
N LEU A 87 -62.28 -5.78 -53.62
CA LEU A 87 -61.86 -6.85 -52.71
C LEU A 87 -60.39 -7.20 -52.89
N GLN A 88 -59.85 -7.20 -54.11
CA GLN A 88 -58.42 -7.43 -54.35
C GLN A 88 -57.55 -6.30 -53.80
N LYS A 89 -57.98 -5.03 -53.93
CA LYS A 89 -57.27 -3.89 -53.34
C LYS A 89 -57.30 -3.95 -51.82
N GLU A 90 -58.46 -4.23 -51.23
CA GLU A 90 -58.62 -4.42 -49.78
C GLU A 90 -57.77 -5.59 -49.29
N LEU A 91 -57.75 -6.72 -50.00
CA LEU A 91 -56.95 -7.89 -49.63
C LEU A 91 -55.45 -7.63 -49.74
N LYS A 92 -54.99 -6.85 -50.73
CA LYS A 92 -53.59 -6.39 -50.81
C LYS A 92 -53.24 -5.46 -49.65
N PHE A 93 -54.14 -4.52 -49.31
CA PHE A 93 -53.95 -3.61 -48.19
C PHE A 93 -53.89 -4.36 -46.85
N ILE A 94 -54.83 -5.26 -46.58
CA ILE A 94 -54.85 -6.09 -45.37
C ILE A 94 -53.61 -6.97 -45.28
N LYS A 95 -53.14 -7.57 -46.39
CA LYS A 95 -51.89 -8.33 -46.40
C LYS A 95 -50.69 -7.47 -46.02
N SER A 96 -50.57 -6.27 -46.61
CA SER A 96 -49.51 -5.32 -46.27
C SER A 96 -49.58 -4.89 -44.80
N ASP A 97 -50.78 -4.64 -44.26
CA ASP A 97 -50.96 -4.27 -42.86
C ASP A 97 -50.64 -5.44 -41.91
N CYS A 98 -51.06 -6.67 -42.24
CA CYS A 98 -50.67 -7.86 -41.49
C CYS A 98 -49.15 -8.08 -41.49
N GLU A 99 -48.47 -7.86 -42.62
CA GLU A 99 -47.01 -7.94 -42.71
C GLU A 99 -46.34 -6.85 -41.86
N MET A 100 -46.83 -5.60 -41.89
CA MET A 100 -46.33 -4.53 -41.03
C MET A 100 -46.52 -4.86 -39.55
N LYS A 101 -47.71 -5.32 -39.14
CA LYS A 101 -48.00 -5.70 -37.75
C LYS A 101 -47.20 -6.91 -37.29
N GLN A 102 -46.91 -7.86 -38.18
CA GLN A 102 -46.04 -8.99 -37.89
C GLN A 102 -44.59 -8.53 -37.65
N ASN A 103 -44.07 -7.63 -38.47
CA ASN A 103 -42.74 -7.05 -38.28
C ASN A 103 -42.65 -6.27 -36.95
N GLU A 104 -43.64 -5.43 -36.65
CA GLU A 104 -43.73 -4.72 -35.37
C GLU A 104 -43.77 -5.70 -34.18
N LEU A 105 -44.55 -6.79 -34.30
CA LEU A 105 -44.66 -7.82 -33.27
C LEU A 105 -43.30 -8.52 -33.03
N ASP A 106 -42.57 -8.82 -34.10
CA ASP A 106 -41.27 -9.49 -34.00
C ASP A 106 -40.18 -8.56 -33.46
N GLU A 107 -40.21 -7.26 -33.79
CA GLU A 107 -39.37 -6.25 -33.15
C GLU A 107 -39.65 -6.12 -31.65
N ILE A 108 -40.92 -6.11 -31.24
CA ILE A 108 -41.31 -6.04 -29.83
C ILE A 108 -40.88 -7.30 -29.09
N LYS A 109 -41.04 -8.49 -29.69
CA LYS A 109 -40.56 -9.75 -29.11
C LYS A 109 -39.05 -9.73 -28.90
N LYS A 110 -38.29 -9.28 -29.90
CA LYS A 110 -36.84 -9.16 -29.79
C LYS A 110 -36.43 -8.22 -28.65
N LYS A 111 -37.04 -7.03 -28.58
CA LYS A 111 -36.83 -6.09 -27.45
C LYS A 111 -37.18 -6.72 -26.09
N ALA A 112 -38.24 -7.51 -26.02
CA ALA A 112 -38.64 -8.20 -24.79
C ALA A 112 -37.67 -9.34 -24.41
N GLU A 113 -37.04 -10.01 -25.37
CA GLU A 113 -35.99 -11.00 -25.13
C GLU A 113 -34.71 -10.33 -24.64
N ASP A 114 -34.28 -9.23 -25.26
CA ASP A 114 -33.11 -8.45 -24.85
C ASP A 114 -33.26 -7.94 -23.41
N LEU A 115 -34.41 -7.37 -23.06
CA LEU A 115 -34.70 -6.93 -21.68
C LEU A 115 -34.72 -8.08 -20.66
N ARG A 116 -35.16 -9.28 -21.06
CA ARG A 116 -35.09 -10.47 -20.19
C ARG A 116 -33.65 -10.93 -19.96
N ALA A 117 -32.82 -10.88 -21.00
CA ALA A 117 -31.40 -11.21 -20.90
C ALA A 117 -30.66 -10.21 -19.99
N GLU A 118 -30.91 -8.91 -20.16
CA GLU A 118 -30.34 -7.85 -19.33
C GLU A 118 -30.77 -7.99 -17.86
N LYS A 119 -32.07 -8.19 -17.60
CA LYS A 119 -32.60 -8.44 -16.25
C LYS A 119 -31.89 -9.63 -15.59
N SER A 120 -31.66 -10.71 -16.33
CA SER A 120 -30.96 -11.91 -15.84
C SER A 120 -29.49 -11.63 -15.52
N ARG A 121 -28.79 -10.84 -16.37
CA ARG A 121 -27.42 -10.40 -16.13
C ARG A 121 -27.32 -9.52 -14.89
N LEU A 122 -28.24 -8.58 -14.70
CA LEU A 122 -28.30 -7.71 -13.53
C LEU A 122 -28.55 -8.51 -12.24
N TYR A 123 -29.45 -9.49 -12.24
CA TYR A 123 -29.63 -10.37 -11.07
C TYR A 123 -28.38 -11.19 -10.74
N SER A 124 -27.67 -11.70 -11.75
CA SER A 124 -26.38 -12.40 -11.56
C SER A 124 -25.33 -11.46 -10.95
N ASN A 125 -25.24 -10.23 -11.42
CA ASN A 125 -24.32 -9.24 -10.86
C ASN A 125 -24.68 -8.84 -9.42
N ILE A 126 -25.96 -8.60 -9.13
CA ILE A 126 -26.45 -8.30 -7.78
C ILE A 126 -26.14 -9.44 -6.81
N THR A 127 -26.32 -10.70 -7.23
CA THR A 127 -26.00 -11.86 -6.38
C THR A 127 -24.49 -11.96 -6.12
N LYS A 128 -23.64 -11.78 -7.14
CA LYS A 128 -22.18 -11.71 -6.97
C LYS A 128 -21.76 -10.59 -6.02
N MET A 129 -22.26 -9.36 -6.22
CA MET A 129 -21.98 -8.22 -5.34
C MET A 129 -22.42 -8.48 -3.90
N LYS A 130 -23.60 -9.08 -3.70
CA LYS A 130 -24.07 -9.49 -2.36
C LYS A 130 -23.12 -10.50 -1.70
N THR A 131 -22.66 -11.52 -2.44
CA THR A 131 -21.69 -12.49 -1.88
C THR A 131 -20.35 -11.86 -1.54
N ALA A 132 -19.86 -10.92 -2.36
CA ALA A 132 -18.64 -10.16 -2.07
C ALA A 132 -18.79 -9.28 -0.84
N LEU A 133 -19.92 -8.58 -0.68
CA LEU A 133 -20.23 -7.78 0.51
C LEU A 133 -20.28 -8.62 1.79
N VAL A 134 -20.83 -9.85 1.74
CA VAL A 134 -20.83 -10.74 2.91
C VAL A 134 -19.40 -11.16 3.27
N LYS A 135 -18.56 -11.50 2.29
CA LYS A 135 -17.15 -11.86 2.52
C LYS A 135 -16.35 -10.70 3.12
N LEU A 136 -16.47 -9.50 2.55
CA LEU A 136 -15.81 -8.30 3.09
C LEU A 136 -16.28 -7.96 4.50
N LYS A 137 -17.57 -8.15 4.81
CA LYS A 137 -18.09 -7.98 6.18
C LYS A 137 -17.51 -9.01 7.15
N SER A 138 -17.37 -10.28 6.75
CA SER A 138 -16.72 -11.28 7.60
C SER A 138 -15.24 -10.98 7.85
N GLU A 139 -14.50 -10.57 6.80
CA GLU A 139 -13.10 -10.18 6.91
C GLU A 139 -12.93 -8.94 7.80
N LEU A 140 -13.83 -7.96 7.70
CA LEU A 140 -13.82 -6.77 8.56
C LEU A 140 -14.01 -7.14 10.04
N ILE A 141 -14.91 -8.07 10.36
CA ILE A 141 -15.12 -8.55 11.73
C ILE A 141 -13.88 -9.28 12.25
N GLU A 142 -13.26 -10.12 11.43
CA GLU A 142 -12.03 -10.83 11.79
C GLU A 142 -10.87 -9.85 12.05
N LYS A 143 -10.69 -8.84 11.19
CA LYS A 143 -9.66 -7.80 11.37
C LYS A 143 -9.90 -6.95 12.62
N LYS A 144 -11.16 -6.62 12.94
CA LYS A 144 -11.50 -5.92 14.20
C LYS A 144 -11.12 -6.75 15.43
N LYS A 145 -11.40 -8.05 15.42
CA LYS A 145 -11.02 -8.96 16.50
C LYS A 145 -9.50 -9.07 16.68
N LEU A 146 -8.75 -9.14 15.57
CA LEU A 146 -7.28 -9.15 15.63
C LEU A 146 -6.72 -7.81 16.15
N LEU A 147 -7.33 -6.68 15.79
CA LEU A 147 -6.94 -5.37 16.29
C LEU A 147 -7.16 -5.26 17.81
N GLU A 148 -8.33 -5.69 18.30
CA GLU A 148 -8.65 -5.71 19.74
C GLU A 148 -7.67 -6.61 20.53
N ASN A 149 -7.33 -7.78 19.98
CA ASN A 149 -6.32 -8.65 20.60
C ASN A 149 -4.94 -7.97 20.67
N ALA A 150 -4.49 -7.32 19.60
CA ALA A 150 -3.20 -6.63 19.57
C ALA A 150 -3.18 -5.41 20.51
N GLU A 151 -4.30 -4.70 20.67
CA GLU A 151 -4.43 -3.59 21.62
C GLU A 151 -4.34 -4.08 23.07
N ASN A 152 -4.96 -5.21 23.39
CA ASN A 152 -4.85 -5.85 24.71
C ASN A 152 -3.41 -6.31 25.00
N GLU A 153 -2.75 -7.00 24.07
CA GLU A 153 -1.34 -7.39 24.21
C GLU A 153 -0.41 -6.17 24.41
N ASN A 154 -0.66 -5.07 23.70
CA ASN A 154 0.10 -3.83 23.87
C ASN A 154 -0.12 -3.19 25.25
N SER A 155 -1.36 -3.23 25.76
CA SER A 155 -1.67 -2.80 27.12
C SER A 155 -0.94 -3.64 28.17
N ASP A 156 -0.93 -4.96 28.02
CA ASP A 156 -0.24 -5.88 28.93
C ASP A 156 1.28 -5.67 28.91
N LEU A 157 1.89 -5.58 27.72
CA LEU A 157 3.33 -5.30 27.58
C LEU A 157 3.73 -3.93 28.17
N LYS A 158 2.87 -2.91 28.05
CA LYS A 158 3.09 -1.61 28.71
C LYS A 158 3.03 -1.73 30.23
N ALA A 159 2.11 -2.51 30.77
CA ALA A 159 2.01 -2.77 32.20
C ALA A 159 3.25 -3.54 32.72
N GLU A 160 3.70 -4.55 31.99
CA GLU A 160 4.93 -5.30 32.31
C GLU A 160 6.16 -4.41 32.26
N MET A 161 6.32 -3.58 31.22
CA MET A 161 7.43 -2.61 31.13
C MET A 161 7.42 -1.64 32.31
N ALA A 162 6.25 -1.14 32.73
CA ALA A 162 6.13 -0.29 33.89
C ALA A 162 6.50 -1.01 35.19
N SER A 163 6.16 -2.29 35.33
CA SER A 163 6.55 -3.14 36.47
C SER A 163 8.07 -3.36 36.53
N HIS A 164 8.68 -3.78 35.42
CA HIS A 164 10.13 -3.96 35.31
C HIS A 164 10.91 -2.66 35.56
N PHE A 165 10.37 -1.52 35.13
CA PHE A 165 10.99 -0.23 35.42
C PHE A 165 11.00 0.10 36.91
N LYS A 166 9.91 -0.20 37.64
CA LYS A 166 9.85 -0.05 39.11
C LYS A 166 10.83 -0.98 39.80
N GLU A 167 10.90 -2.25 39.40
CA GLU A 167 11.83 -3.23 39.95
C GLU A 167 13.29 -2.83 39.73
N LYS A 168 13.66 -2.46 38.50
CA LYS A 168 14.99 -1.97 38.16
C LYS A 168 15.40 -0.76 39.00
N ASN A 169 14.48 0.18 39.23
CA ASN A 169 14.77 1.35 40.07
C ASN A 169 14.96 0.98 41.54
N LEU A 170 14.19 0.03 42.06
CA LEU A 170 14.36 -0.49 43.41
C LEU A 170 15.72 -1.19 43.58
N GLU A 171 16.13 -1.99 42.61
CA GLU A 171 17.44 -2.64 42.62
C GLU A 171 18.59 -1.63 42.51
N LYS A 172 18.46 -0.62 41.65
CA LYS A 172 19.42 0.49 41.57
C LYS A 172 19.56 1.22 42.91
N MET A 173 18.47 1.48 43.62
CA MET A 173 18.51 2.09 44.95
C MET A 173 19.24 1.21 45.98
N LYS A 174 18.99 -0.10 45.97
CA LYS A 174 19.69 -1.06 46.84
C LYS A 174 21.19 -1.09 46.55
N LEU A 175 21.56 -1.15 45.28
CA LEU A 175 22.97 -1.16 44.86
C LEU A 175 23.68 0.14 45.26
N ASN A 176 23.05 1.29 45.02
CA ASN A 176 23.59 2.58 45.43
C ASN A 176 23.81 2.65 46.95
N SER A 177 22.89 2.12 47.77
CA SER A 177 23.05 2.06 49.22
C SER A 177 24.24 1.19 49.65
N VAL A 178 24.53 0.10 48.95
CA VAL A 178 25.70 -0.74 49.24
C VAL A 178 26.99 -0.06 48.81
N ILE A 179 26.98 0.62 47.65
CA ILE A 179 28.12 1.40 47.16
C ILE A 179 28.49 2.48 48.18
N THR A 180 27.53 3.28 48.65
CA THR A 180 27.80 4.36 49.62
C THR A 180 28.38 3.82 50.94
N LEU A 181 27.83 2.72 51.47
CA LEU A 181 28.36 2.09 52.70
C LEU A 181 29.79 1.58 52.52
N ASN A 182 30.12 1.04 51.34
CA ASN A 182 31.47 0.58 51.04
C ASN A 182 32.43 1.74 50.83
N GLU A 183 32.02 2.82 50.17
CA GLU A 183 32.81 4.05 50.03
C GLU A 183 33.16 4.65 51.39
N GLU A 184 32.18 4.72 52.31
CA GLU A 184 32.41 5.16 53.70
C GLU A 184 33.41 4.25 54.44
N LYS A 185 33.29 2.93 54.28
CA LYS A 185 34.21 1.97 54.89
C LYS A 185 35.63 2.08 54.32
N ILE A 186 35.76 2.32 53.02
CA ILE A 186 37.06 2.57 52.37
C ILE A 186 37.69 3.83 52.94
N GLN A 187 36.95 4.94 53.03
CA GLN A 187 37.45 6.19 53.63
C GLN A 187 37.89 6.00 55.09
N GLN A 188 37.14 5.24 55.89
CA GLN A 188 37.54 4.90 57.26
C GLN A 188 38.85 4.13 57.30
N LEU A 189 39.01 3.10 56.46
CA LEU A 189 40.24 2.31 56.37
C LEU A 189 41.43 3.17 55.90
N GLU A 190 41.25 4.05 54.92
CA GLU A 190 42.29 4.98 54.45
C GLU A 190 42.72 5.95 55.56
N SER A 191 41.78 6.46 56.36
CA SER A 191 42.07 7.31 57.51
C SER A 191 42.87 6.56 58.59
N ASN A 192 42.54 5.27 58.83
CA ASN A 192 43.25 4.41 59.77
C ASN A 192 44.66 4.05 59.28
N ILE A 193 44.82 3.75 58.00
CA ILE A 193 46.14 3.51 57.38
C ILE A 193 46.99 4.77 57.51
N SER A 194 46.41 5.94 57.26
CA SER A 194 47.10 7.22 57.40
C SER A 194 47.55 7.48 58.84
N SER A 195 46.73 7.16 59.84
CA SER A 195 47.07 7.33 61.26
C SER A 195 48.15 6.35 61.71
N LEU A 196 48.04 5.07 61.34
CA LEU A 196 49.05 4.04 61.60
C LEU A 196 50.39 4.35 60.93
N ASN A 197 50.39 4.86 59.69
CA ASN A 197 51.60 5.29 59.01
C ASN A 197 52.31 6.44 59.75
N ARG A 198 51.56 7.43 60.28
CA ARG A 198 52.15 8.49 61.11
C ARG A 198 52.79 7.93 62.38
N GLN A 199 52.14 6.97 63.04
CA GLN A 199 52.70 6.31 64.23
C GLN A 199 53.95 5.48 63.90
N LEU A 200 53.97 4.76 62.78
CA LEU A 200 55.15 4.03 62.31
C LEU A 200 56.32 4.97 62.05
N ILE A 201 56.08 6.13 61.44
CA ILE A 201 57.11 7.14 61.22
C ILE A 201 57.65 7.68 62.54
N SER A 202 56.79 7.97 63.53
CA SER A 202 57.25 8.46 64.84
C SER A 202 58.03 7.41 65.64
N LEU A 203 57.61 6.14 65.59
CA LEU A 203 58.33 5.04 66.24
C LEU A 203 59.68 4.79 65.58
N ARG A 204 59.77 4.89 64.25
CA ARG A 204 61.04 4.80 63.52
C ARG A 204 61.99 5.93 63.91
N SER A 205 61.53 7.17 63.98
CA SER A 205 62.38 8.30 64.40
C SER A 205 62.83 8.19 65.85
N GLN A 206 61.98 7.69 66.75
CA GLN A 206 62.35 7.40 68.14
C GLN A 206 63.39 6.28 68.24
N ARG A 207 63.23 5.20 67.46
CA ARG A 207 64.22 4.12 67.41
C ARG A 207 65.57 4.62 66.91
N GLU A 208 65.57 5.47 65.87
CA GLU A 208 66.79 6.07 65.34
C GLU A 208 67.49 6.99 66.36
N SER A 209 66.74 7.76 67.15
CA SER A 209 67.34 8.61 68.19
C SER A 209 67.92 7.79 69.34
N LEU A 210 67.22 6.73 69.79
CA LEU A 210 67.74 5.80 70.80
C LEU A 210 68.95 5.02 70.30
N GLN A 211 68.96 4.62 69.03
CA GLN A 211 70.12 3.95 68.42
C GLN A 211 71.36 4.86 68.43
N ARG A 212 71.21 6.15 68.06
CA ARG A 212 72.32 7.11 68.14
C ARG A 212 72.84 7.27 69.57
N GLN A 213 71.95 7.42 70.55
CA GLN A 213 72.34 7.50 71.95
C GLN A 213 73.09 6.24 72.43
N TYR A 214 72.67 5.07 71.97
CA TYR A 214 73.37 3.81 72.27
C TYR A 214 74.76 3.78 71.65
N ASP A 215 74.89 4.17 70.38
CA ASP A 215 76.18 4.19 69.68
C ASP A 215 77.16 5.20 70.32
N ASP A 216 76.68 6.38 70.71
CA ASP A 216 77.46 7.39 71.44
C ASP A 216 77.94 6.84 72.80
N LEU A 217 77.04 6.21 73.57
CA LEU A 217 77.40 5.60 74.86
C LEU A 217 78.38 4.44 74.70
N ALA A 218 78.23 3.63 73.65
CA ALA A 218 79.17 2.56 73.33
C ALA A 218 80.55 3.10 72.94
N TYR A 219 80.62 4.22 72.21
CA TYR A 219 81.86 4.91 71.91
C TYR A 219 82.54 5.45 73.18
N GLU A 220 81.81 6.17 74.04
CA GLU A 220 82.30 6.65 75.33
C GLU A 220 82.79 5.51 76.23
N TYR A 221 82.04 4.39 76.29
CA TYR A 221 82.45 3.20 77.03
C TYR A 221 83.77 2.61 76.49
N ASN A 222 83.92 2.48 75.17
CA ASN A 222 85.13 1.94 74.57
C ASN A 222 86.34 2.86 74.75
N THR A 223 86.17 4.18 74.66
CA THR A 223 87.26 5.12 74.92
C THR A 223 87.67 5.09 76.40
N PHE A 224 86.70 5.04 77.32
CA PHE A 224 86.96 4.86 78.74
C PHE A 224 87.69 3.55 79.03
N LYS A 225 87.21 2.43 78.47
CA LYS A 225 87.86 1.12 78.58
C LYS A 225 89.30 1.15 78.08
N THR A 226 89.56 1.77 76.93
CA THR A 226 90.92 1.90 76.37
C THR A 226 91.82 2.74 77.28
N ARG A 227 91.32 3.87 77.82
CA ARG A 227 92.05 4.69 78.79
C ARG A 227 92.34 3.91 80.09
N ALA A 228 91.35 3.19 80.61
CA ALA A 228 91.50 2.37 81.81
C ALA A 228 92.54 1.25 81.60
N LEU A 229 92.49 0.57 80.45
CA LEU A 229 93.50 -0.44 80.06
C LEU A 229 94.89 0.18 79.95
N TYR A 230 95.04 1.35 79.31
CA TYR A 230 96.34 2.04 79.23
C TYR A 230 96.90 2.38 80.62
N VAL A 231 96.04 2.83 81.56
CA VAL A 231 96.43 3.09 82.95
C VAL A 231 96.85 1.80 83.67
N LEU A 232 96.12 0.70 83.45
CA LEU A 232 96.40 -0.60 84.04
C LEU A 232 97.66 -1.23 83.47
N GLU A 233 97.90 -1.13 82.16
CA GLU A 233 99.11 -1.63 81.50
C GLU A 233 100.36 -0.87 81.97
N ARG A 234 100.21 0.44 82.23
CA ARG A 234 101.25 1.24 82.89
C ARG A 234 101.54 0.81 84.34
N LYS A 235 100.54 0.23 85.02
CA LYS A 235 100.68 -0.31 86.40
C LYS A 235 101.17 -1.77 86.43
N LYS A 236 100.78 -2.59 85.46
CA LYS A 236 101.09 -4.03 85.37
C LYS A 236 102.56 -4.32 85.04
N ASN A 237 103.32 -3.32 84.59
CA ASN A 237 104.78 -3.42 84.52
C ASN A 237 105.47 -3.59 85.90
N ASN A 238 104.74 -3.59 87.02
CA ASN A 238 105.25 -3.90 88.35
C ASN A 238 104.42 -5.02 89.03
N GLY A 239 104.90 -6.28 88.92
CA GLY A 239 104.68 -7.43 89.84
C GLY A 239 103.23 -7.93 90.06
N LEU A 240 102.80 -9.07 89.48
CA LEU A 240 102.99 -10.47 89.93
C LEU A 240 102.38 -10.80 91.30
N ASP A 241 101.20 -11.45 91.29
CA ASP A 241 100.81 -12.57 92.18
C ASP A 241 99.42 -13.10 91.77
N GLU A 242 99.39 -14.04 90.80
CA GLU A 242 98.19 -14.63 90.18
C GLU A 242 98.09 -16.13 90.50
N SER A 243 97.33 -16.55 91.52
CA SER A 243 96.97 -17.97 91.68
C SER A 243 95.57 -18.18 92.26
N ASP A 244 95.22 -17.57 93.39
CA ASP A 244 93.92 -17.84 94.03
C ASP A 244 92.72 -17.13 93.36
N GLY A 245 92.95 -15.99 92.72
CA GLY A 245 91.90 -15.31 91.94
C GLY A 245 91.47 -16.09 90.68
N LYS A 246 92.25 -17.07 90.21
CA LYS A 246 91.90 -17.86 89.01
C LYS A 246 90.70 -18.77 89.26
N PHE A 247 90.59 -19.33 90.46
CA PHE A 247 89.48 -20.25 90.80
C PHE A 247 88.17 -19.47 90.97
N GLU A 248 88.21 -18.35 91.68
CA GLU A 248 87.05 -17.47 91.86
C GLU A 248 86.61 -16.82 90.53
N MET A 249 87.56 -16.46 89.65
CA MET A 249 87.24 -16.05 88.28
C MET A 249 86.63 -17.17 87.45
N LEU A 250 87.12 -18.41 87.55
CA LEU A 250 86.57 -19.55 86.81
C LEU A 250 85.13 -19.85 87.26
N GLU A 251 84.85 -19.80 88.56
CA GLU A 251 83.51 -20.01 89.11
C GLU A 251 82.54 -18.89 88.69
N GLY A 252 82.97 -17.63 88.76
CA GLY A 252 82.21 -16.50 88.23
C GLY A 252 81.98 -16.58 86.71
N THR A 253 82.96 -17.10 85.96
CA THR A 253 82.82 -17.32 84.51
C THR A 253 81.81 -18.42 84.20
N LEU A 254 81.81 -19.51 84.98
CA LEU A 254 80.83 -20.60 84.86
C LEU A 254 79.40 -20.12 85.16
N ASP A 255 79.19 -19.33 86.22
CA ASP A 255 77.87 -18.75 86.54
C ASP A 255 77.38 -17.80 85.43
N GLN A 256 78.27 -16.95 84.91
CA GLN A 256 77.96 -16.06 83.80
C GLN A 256 77.61 -16.83 82.52
N GLN A 257 78.34 -17.90 82.21
CA GLN A 257 78.05 -18.78 81.08
C GLN A 257 76.72 -19.51 81.25
N GLN A 258 76.40 -19.99 82.46
CA GLN A 258 75.12 -20.62 82.76
C GLN A 258 73.96 -19.63 82.58
N LYS A 259 74.08 -18.40 83.09
CA LYS A 259 73.08 -17.33 82.86
C LYS A 259 72.90 -17.04 81.38
N THR A 260 73.97 -17.03 80.61
CA THR A 260 73.92 -16.77 79.16
C THR A 260 73.25 -17.93 78.43
N ILE A 261 73.56 -19.18 78.78
CA ILE A 261 72.89 -20.37 78.24
C ILE A 261 71.39 -20.34 78.55
N GLU A 262 71.01 -19.98 79.77
CA GLU A 262 69.60 -19.91 80.17
C GLU A 262 68.84 -18.80 79.43
N ASN A 263 69.46 -17.62 79.27
CA ASN A 263 68.91 -16.54 78.45
C ASN A 263 68.75 -16.97 76.99
N MET A 264 69.74 -17.63 76.41
CA MET A 264 69.66 -18.16 75.04
C MET A 264 68.56 -19.23 74.91
N LYS A 265 68.39 -20.12 75.89
CA LYS A 265 67.29 -21.10 75.89
C LYS A 265 65.92 -20.43 75.94
N ASN A 266 65.73 -19.44 76.82
CA ASN A 266 64.48 -18.70 76.92
C ASN A 266 64.16 -17.94 75.63
N SER A 267 65.16 -17.29 75.04
CA SER A 267 65.02 -16.63 73.74
C SER A 267 64.66 -17.61 72.62
N ASN A 268 65.29 -18.78 72.59
CA ASN A 268 64.99 -19.81 71.58
C ASN A 268 63.57 -20.37 71.75
N ARG A 269 63.09 -20.55 73.00
CA ARG A 269 61.70 -20.95 73.28
C ARG A 269 60.69 -19.93 72.74
N LEU A 270 60.91 -18.63 73.00
CA LEU A 270 60.03 -17.56 72.50
C LEU A 270 59.99 -17.54 70.97
N LEU A 271 61.16 -17.63 70.31
CA LEU A 271 61.23 -17.70 68.85
C LEU A 271 60.52 -18.94 68.29
N GLN A 272 60.56 -20.07 69.00
CA GLN A 272 59.88 -21.30 68.60
C GLN A 272 58.34 -21.17 68.71
N ASP A 273 57.85 -20.52 69.77
CA ASP A 273 56.42 -20.22 69.96
C ASP A 273 55.91 -19.21 68.92
N GLU A 274 56.71 -18.20 68.58
CA GLU A 274 56.43 -17.24 67.49
C GLU A 274 56.38 -17.94 66.12
N LEU A 275 57.34 -18.81 65.82
CA LEU A 275 57.35 -19.61 64.59
C LEU A 275 56.15 -20.55 64.49
N PHE A 276 55.70 -21.12 65.61
CA PHE A 276 54.50 -21.94 65.66
C PHE A 276 53.25 -21.10 65.34
N SER A 277 53.11 -19.94 65.98
CA SER A 277 52.00 -19.00 65.77
C SER A 277 51.94 -18.48 64.32
N LEU A 278 53.09 -18.14 63.74
CA LEU A 278 53.19 -17.72 62.33
C LEU A 278 52.85 -18.85 61.35
N ARG A 279 53.22 -20.10 61.65
CA ARG A 279 52.83 -21.25 60.82
C ARG A 279 51.33 -21.48 60.83
N GLU A 280 50.70 -21.40 62.00
CA GLU A 280 49.25 -21.53 62.14
C GLU A 280 48.51 -20.42 61.37
N GLN A 281 48.98 -19.17 61.48
CA GLN A 281 48.44 -18.05 60.71
C GLN A 281 48.59 -18.25 59.19
N ASN A 282 49.75 -18.74 58.72
CA ASN A 282 49.96 -19.03 57.30
C ASN A 282 49.04 -20.15 56.80
N LEU A 283 48.80 -21.19 57.61
CA LEU A 283 47.84 -22.25 57.27
C LEU A 283 46.41 -21.70 57.17
N ALA A 284 46.00 -20.87 58.12
CA ALA A 284 44.68 -20.22 58.10
C ALA A 284 44.52 -19.31 56.87
N LEU A 285 45.52 -18.48 56.55
CA LEU A 285 45.53 -17.62 55.36
C LEU A 285 45.50 -18.44 54.06
N THR A 286 46.23 -19.55 53.99
CA THR A 286 46.22 -20.44 52.81
C THR A 286 44.84 -21.06 52.59
N GLU A 287 44.17 -21.46 53.67
CA GLU A 287 42.82 -22.02 53.62
C GLU A 287 41.78 -20.97 53.20
N GLU A 288 41.89 -19.73 53.67
CA GLU A 288 41.03 -18.63 53.19
C GLU A 288 41.30 -18.29 51.72
N LEU A 289 42.56 -18.27 51.28
CA LEU A 289 42.89 -18.12 49.86
C LEU A 289 42.29 -19.25 49.01
N ARG A 290 42.34 -20.50 49.47
CA ARG A 290 41.72 -21.64 48.80
C ARG A 290 40.20 -21.45 48.67
N LYS A 291 39.51 -21.04 49.73
CA LYS A 291 38.06 -20.77 49.70
C LYS A 291 37.70 -19.65 48.73
N VAL A 292 38.44 -18.54 48.73
CA VAL A 292 38.22 -17.42 47.80
C VAL A 292 38.47 -17.88 46.36
N GLN A 293 39.50 -18.69 46.11
CA GLN A 293 39.77 -19.24 44.79
C GLN A 293 38.64 -20.15 44.30
N GLU A 294 38.10 -21.02 45.16
CA GLU A 294 36.93 -21.86 44.84
C GLU A 294 35.69 -21.01 44.56
N GLN A 295 35.43 -19.98 45.35
CA GLN A 295 34.33 -19.04 45.09
C GLN A 295 34.49 -18.33 43.73
N LEU A 296 35.70 -17.88 43.39
CA LEU A 296 35.96 -17.27 42.09
C LEU A 296 35.74 -18.26 40.93
N THR A 297 36.15 -19.52 41.08
CA THR A 297 35.90 -20.55 40.06
C THR A 297 34.41 -20.85 39.88
N THR A 298 33.66 -21.06 40.97
CA THR A 298 32.21 -21.34 40.89
C THR A 298 31.43 -20.17 40.30
N ILE A 299 31.79 -18.92 40.66
CA ILE A 299 31.20 -17.72 40.10
C ILE A 299 31.54 -17.62 38.60
N GLY A 300 32.80 -17.81 38.22
CA GLY A 300 33.26 -17.81 36.83
C GLY A 300 32.51 -18.83 35.96
N GLU A 301 32.39 -20.07 36.43
CA GLU A 301 31.62 -21.13 35.76
C GLU A 301 30.14 -20.77 35.64
N SER A 302 29.54 -20.18 36.68
CA SER A 302 28.14 -19.77 36.65
C SER A 302 27.89 -18.67 35.61
N TYR A 303 28.81 -17.71 35.48
CA TYR A 303 28.74 -16.66 34.46
C TYR A 303 28.97 -17.22 33.05
N GLN A 304 29.93 -18.15 32.89
CA GLN A 304 30.18 -18.80 31.62
C GLN A 304 28.95 -19.61 31.15
N LYS A 305 28.29 -20.34 32.05
CA LYS A 305 27.04 -21.06 31.76
C LYS A 305 25.92 -20.09 31.35
N LYS A 306 25.74 -18.98 32.09
CA LYS A 306 24.75 -17.95 31.74
C LYS A 306 25.03 -17.33 30.36
N LEU A 307 26.29 -17.05 30.04
CA LEU A 307 26.70 -16.54 28.72
C LEU A 307 26.46 -17.55 27.60
N SER A 308 26.66 -18.84 27.86
CA SER A 308 26.35 -19.90 26.89
C SER A 308 24.85 -19.94 26.60
N ILE A 309 24.01 -19.99 27.64
CA ILE A 309 22.56 -20.00 27.49
C ILE A 309 22.07 -18.77 26.70
N LYS A 310 22.63 -17.58 26.99
CA LYS A 310 22.29 -16.37 26.23
C LYS A 310 22.73 -16.45 24.77
N ARG A 311 23.90 -17.03 24.46
CA ARG A 311 24.29 -17.26 23.06
C ARG A 311 23.32 -18.19 22.34
N ASP A 312 22.94 -19.30 22.98
CA ASP A 312 22.01 -20.28 22.39
C ASP A 312 20.62 -19.65 22.16
N GLU A 313 20.14 -18.82 23.10
CA GLU A 313 18.91 -18.02 22.94
C GLU A 313 19.00 -17.06 21.74
N PHE A 314 20.12 -16.32 21.60
CA PHE A 314 20.33 -15.41 20.48
C PHE A 314 20.40 -16.17 19.13
N GLU A 315 21.07 -17.31 19.09
CA GLU A 315 21.16 -18.15 17.89
C GLU A 315 19.77 -18.67 17.48
N SER A 316 18.98 -19.15 18.44
CA SER A 316 17.59 -19.56 18.19
C SER A 316 16.72 -18.41 17.68
N LEU A 317 16.88 -17.19 18.21
CA LEU A 317 16.16 -16.01 17.74
C LEU A 317 16.54 -15.66 16.29
N VAL A 318 17.83 -15.67 15.97
CA VAL A 318 18.34 -15.40 14.60
C VAL A 318 17.81 -16.44 13.61
N GLU A 319 17.79 -17.72 13.98
CA GLU A 319 17.21 -18.78 13.13
C GLU A 319 15.71 -18.57 12.88
N SER A 320 14.97 -18.17 13.91
CA SER A 320 13.53 -17.90 13.81
C SER A 320 13.23 -16.66 12.93
N GLU A 321 14.03 -15.59 13.05
CA GLU A 321 13.94 -14.39 12.22
C GLU A 321 14.27 -14.72 10.76
N ALA A 322 15.33 -15.50 10.52
CA ALA A 322 15.68 -15.96 9.19
C ALA A 322 14.58 -16.83 8.56
N ARG A 323 13.89 -17.65 9.36
CA ARG A 323 12.73 -18.44 8.90
C ARG A 323 11.57 -17.55 8.51
N LEU A 324 11.19 -16.60 9.36
CA LEU A 324 10.11 -15.65 9.08
C LEU A 324 10.41 -14.78 7.84
N LYS A 325 11.65 -14.31 7.67
CA LYS A 325 12.08 -13.57 6.46
C LYS A 325 11.94 -14.41 5.20
N ARG A 326 12.29 -15.70 5.25
CA ARG A 326 12.11 -16.63 4.13
C ARG A 326 10.64 -16.82 3.78
N GLU A 327 9.78 -16.98 4.80
CA GLU A 327 8.33 -17.10 4.62
C GLU A 327 7.74 -15.84 3.96
N TYR A 328 8.04 -14.64 4.49
CA TYR A 328 7.61 -13.37 3.89
C TYR A 328 8.09 -13.23 2.44
N LYS A 329 9.34 -13.60 2.14
CA LYS A 329 9.86 -13.56 0.78
C LYS A 329 9.07 -14.48 -0.15
N THR A 330 8.83 -15.73 0.25
CA THR A 330 8.03 -16.68 -0.56
C THR A 330 6.58 -16.21 -0.74
N GLN A 331 6.00 -15.58 0.28
CA GLN A 331 4.66 -15.02 0.20
C GLN A 331 4.59 -13.84 -0.78
N MET A 332 5.57 -12.93 -0.73
CA MET A 332 5.67 -11.83 -1.69
C MET A 332 5.84 -12.35 -3.12
N GLU A 333 6.70 -13.34 -3.34
CA GLU A 333 6.89 -13.97 -4.65
C GLU A 333 5.59 -14.64 -5.15
N ALA A 334 4.86 -15.35 -4.29
CA ALA A 334 3.58 -15.96 -4.63
C ALA A 334 2.51 -14.91 -5.01
N ILE A 335 2.41 -13.81 -4.26
CA ILE A 335 1.48 -12.71 -4.55
C ILE A 335 1.85 -12.04 -5.88
N SER A 336 3.13 -11.70 -6.09
CA SER A 336 3.58 -11.09 -7.35
C SER A 336 3.30 -12.00 -8.55
N LEU A 337 3.50 -13.31 -8.40
CA LEU A 337 3.25 -14.28 -9.46
C LEU A 337 1.75 -14.49 -9.72
N SER A 338 0.90 -14.40 -8.69
CA SER A 338 -0.56 -14.39 -8.84
C SER A 338 -1.04 -13.16 -9.61
N HIS A 339 -0.56 -11.97 -9.24
CA HIS A 339 -0.92 -10.72 -9.93
C HIS A 339 -0.43 -10.71 -11.38
N LEU A 340 0.76 -11.27 -11.65
CA LEU A 340 1.27 -11.38 -13.02
C LEU A 340 0.35 -12.26 -13.88
N ARG A 341 -0.05 -13.42 -13.36
CA ARG A 341 -1.00 -14.32 -14.05
C ARG A 341 -2.36 -13.68 -14.26
N GLU A 342 -2.88 -12.96 -13.27
CA GLU A 342 -4.14 -12.24 -13.39
C GLU A 342 -4.07 -11.16 -14.48
N LYS A 343 -2.97 -10.39 -14.52
CA LYS A 343 -2.72 -9.42 -15.58
C LYS A 343 -2.65 -10.07 -16.97
N GLU A 344 -1.97 -11.21 -17.09
CA GLU A 344 -1.91 -11.97 -18.34
C GLU A 344 -3.29 -12.48 -18.78
N CYS A 345 -4.11 -12.98 -17.85
CA CYS A 345 -5.49 -13.37 -18.13
C CYS A 345 -6.33 -12.18 -18.63
N LEU A 346 -6.25 -11.02 -17.97
CA LEU A 346 -6.98 -9.81 -18.39
C LEU A 346 -6.54 -9.31 -19.76
N ILE A 347 -5.23 -9.39 -20.08
CA ILE A 347 -4.72 -9.04 -21.41
C ILE A 347 -5.25 -10.02 -22.46
N ALA A 348 -5.22 -11.32 -22.20
CA ALA A 348 -5.74 -12.33 -23.13
C ALA A 348 -7.25 -12.16 -23.38
N GLU A 349 -8.03 -11.82 -22.34
CA GLU A 349 -9.45 -11.50 -22.45
C GLU A 349 -9.68 -10.22 -23.28
N ALA A 350 -8.91 -9.16 -23.04
CA ALA A 350 -8.98 -7.93 -23.82
C ALA A 350 -8.62 -8.15 -25.30
N GLU A 351 -7.59 -8.94 -25.59
CA GLU A 351 -7.20 -9.32 -26.96
C GLU A 351 -8.27 -10.21 -27.63
N GLN A 352 -8.93 -11.07 -26.86
CA GLN A 352 -10.05 -11.85 -27.38
C GLN A 352 -11.23 -10.94 -27.75
N GLU A 353 -11.57 -9.98 -26.90
CA GLU A 353 -12.65 -9.04 -27.14
C GLU A 353 -12.35 -8.10 -28.31
N GLN A 354 -11.11 -7.60 -28.40
CA GLN A 354 -10.64 -6.82 -29.54
C GLN A 354 -10.80 -7.61 -30.85
N ARG A 355 -10.41 -8.89 -30.88
CA ARG A 355 -10.60 -9.75 -32.06
C ARG A 355 -12.07 -9.99 -32.41
N ARG A 356 -13.00 -9.96 -31.44
CA ARG A 356 -14.45 -10.04 -31.71
C ARG A 356 -14.94 -8.74 -32.34
N LEU A 357 -14.61 -7.61 -31.74
CA LEU A 357 -14.98 -6.29 -32.24
C LEU A 357 -14.40 -6.01 -33.63
N GLU A 358 -13.15 -6.42 -33.90
CA GLU A 358 -12.54 -6.31 -35.23
C GLU A 358 -13.31 -7.12 -36.28
N LYS A 359 -13.76 -8.34 -35.95
CA LYS A 359 -14.60 -9.14 -36.86
C LYS A 359 -15.97 -8.53 -37.08
N GLU A 360 -16.58 -7.95 -36.05
CA GLU A 360 -17.85 -7.23 -36.17
C GLU A 360 -17.71 -5.97 -37.02
N LEU A 361 -16.66 -5.19 -36.83
CA LEU A 361 -16.33 -4.03 -37.67
C LEU A 361 -16.10 -4.43 -39.12
N GLU A 362 -15.37 -5.52 -39.38
CA GLU A 362 -15.16 -6.04 -40.73
C GLU A 362 -16.48 -6.49 -41.38
N ASN A 363 -17.38 -7.13 -40.62
CA ASN A 363 -18.71 -7.50 -41.11
C ASN A 363 -19.56 -6.25 -41.44
N VAL A 364 -19.56 -5.23 -40.58
CA VAL A 364 -20.27 -3.97 -40.83
C VAL A 364 -19.70 -3.25 -42.05
N ARG A 365 -18.38 -3.24 -42.24
CA ARG A 365 -17.72 -2.69 -43.43
C ARG A 365 -18.15 -3.42 -44.70
N LYS A 366 -18.19 -4.75 -44.70
CA LYS A 366 -18.69 -5.52 -45.85
C LYS A 366 -20.15 -5.20 -46.18
N ILE A 367 -21.02 -5.11 -45.17
CA ILE A 367 -22.43 -4.73 -45.37
C ILE A 367 -22.55 -3.30 -45.93
N LEU A 368 -21.70 -2.39 -45.46
CA LEU A 368 -21.63 -1.02 -45.97
C LEU A 368 -21.18 -1.00 -47.43
N ASP A 369 -20.10 -1.70 -47.78
CA ASP A 369 -19.59 -1.81 -49.16
C ASP A 369 -20.61 -2.46 -50.10
N GLU A 370 -21.32 -3.51 -49.67
CA GLU A 370 -22.40 -4.12 -50.45
C GLU A 370 -23.56 -3.17 -50.68
N SER A 371 -23.91 -2.38 -49.66
CA SER A 371 -24.95 -1.35 -49.77
C SER A 371 -24.52 -0.22 -50.68
N GLN A 372 -23.25 0.18 -50.64
CA GLN A 372 -22.68 1.16 -51.55
C GLN A 372 -22.63 0.63 -52.99
N LYS A 373 -22.19 -0.61 -53.22
CA LYS A 373 -22.21 -1.24 -54.55
C LYS A 373 -23.62 -1.37 -55.12
N LYS A 374 -24.62 -1.67 -54.28
CA LYS A 374 -26.04 -1.66 -54.68
C LYS A 374 -26.52 -0.26 -55.06
N ASN A 375 -26.15 0.75 -54.27
CA ASN A 375 -26.46 2.15 -54.57
C ASN A 375 -25.75 2.63 -55.86
N ASP A 376 -24.49 2.27 -56.08
CA ASP A 376 -23.74 2.62 -57.29
C ASP A 376 -24.33 1.91 -58.52
N PHE A 377 -24.76 0.65 -58.37
CA PHE A 377 -25.45 -0.08 -59.44
C PHE A 377 -26.79 0.57 -59.82
N GLU A 378 -27.54 1.11 -58.85
CA GLU A 378 -28.74 1.91 -59.13
C GLU A 378 -28.42 3.30 -59.67
N ARG A 379 -27.31 3.92 -59.24
CA ARG A 379 -26.89 5.26 -59.70
C ARG A 379 -26.35 5.27 -61.13
N CYS A 380 -25.89 4.14 -61.66
CA CYS A 380 -25.51 4.01 -63.07
C CYS A 380 -26.69 4.08 -64.06
N ARG A 381 -27.94 4.26 -63.61
CA ARG A 381 -29.12 4.39 -64.50
C ARG A 381 -29.62 5.82 -64.74
N SER A 382 -28.96 6.86 -64.25
CA SER A 382 -29.31 8.23 -64.64
C SER A 382 -28.12 9.21 -64.55
N PRO A 383 -27.71 9.80 -65.68
CA PRO A 383 -26.71 10.86 -65.73
C PRO A 383 -27.40 12.21 -65.46
N SER A 384 -26.83 13.00 -64.53
CA SER A 384 -26.60 14.45 -64.68
C SER A 384 -26.12 15.08 -63.36
N ASP A 385 -24.96 15.73 -63.48
CA ASP A 385 -24.49 16.92 -62.79
C ASP A 385 -24.16 16.87 -61.29
N SER A 386 -22.93 16.40 -61.08
CA SER A 386 -22.05 16.60 -59.94
C SER A 386 -21.66 18.07 -59.77
N GLN A 387 -21.89 18.66 -58.60
CA GLN A 387 -21.02 19.72 -58.07
C GLN A 387 -20.72 19.47 -56.60
N SER A 388 -19.43 19.23 -56.36
CA SER A 388 -18.79 18.84 -55.12
C SER A 388 -18.61 20.04 -54.19
N LEU A 389 -19.17 20.00 -52.98
CA LEU A 389 -18.83 20.92 -51.90
C LEU A 389 -17.78 20.27 -51.00
N ASN A 390 -16.55 20.75 -51.13
CA ASN A 390 -15.38 20.36 -50.37
C ASN A 390 -15.24 21.34 -49.18
N LEU A 391 -15.65 20.93 -47.97
CA LEU A 391 -15.30 21.65 -46.73
C LEU A 391 -14.16 20.88 -46.05
N GLN A 392 -12.94 21.37 -46.28
CA GLN A 392 -11.74 20.93 -45.58
C GLN A 392 -11.62 21.59 -44.21
N THR A 393 -11.59 20.71 -43.20
CA THR A 393 -10.57 20.62 -42.14
C THR A 393 -10.39 21.79 -41.16
N VAL A 394 -10.93 21.52 -39.96
CA VAL A 394 -10.59 22.06 -38.64
C VAL A 394 -9.13 21.84 -38.32
N GLU A 395 -8.39 22.86 -37.87
CA GLU A 395 -7.20 22.68 -37.05
C GLU A 395 -6.74 24.00 -36.37
N GLU A 396 -6.41 23.90 -35.09
CA GLU A 396 -5.49 24.74 -34.30
C GLU A 396 -5.93 26.13 -33.80
N LYS A 397 -6.10 26.22 -32.47
CA LYS A 397 -5.29 27.11 -31.59
C LYS A 397 -5.57 26.81 -30.11
N MET A 398 -4.66 26.04 -29.52
CA MET A 398 -4.66 25.62 -28.12
C MET A 398 -4.22 26.78 -27.21
N GLN A 399 -4.94 26.92 -26.10
CA GLN A 399 -4.77 27.91 -25.04
C GLN A 399 -3.46 27.68 -24.27
N ASN A 400 -2.70 28.75 -24.03
CA ASN A 400 -1.58 28.75 -23.09
C ASN A 400 -1.53 30.12 -22.40
N ALA A 401 -2.21 30.27 -21.26
CA ALA A 401 -2.14 31.47 -20.43
C ALA A 401 -1.84 31.06 -18.99
N ASN A 402 -0.54 31.03 -18.69
CA ASN A 402 0.02 30.93 -17.35
C ASN A 402 -0.48 32.13 -16.52
N ARG A 403 -1.35 31.90 -15.54
CA ARG A 403 -1.68 32.87 -14.49
C ARG A 403 -1.29 32.29 -13.13
N THR A 404 -0.06 32.61 -12.75
CA THR A 404 0.46 32.46 -11.38
C THR A 404 -0.18 33.54 -10.52
N CYS A 405 -1.12 33.16 -9.64
CA CYS A 405 -1.71 34.07 -8.67
C CYS A 405 -1.20 33.68 -7.28
N HIS A 406 -0.14 34.38 -6.85
CA HIS A 406 0.26 34.46 -5.45
C HIS A 406 -0.83 35.21 -4.68
N LEU A 407 -1.44 34.59 -3.67
CA LEU A 407 -2.24 35.27 -2.66
C LEU A 407 -1.67 34.93 -1.29
N GLU A 408 -1.28 35.98 -0.57
CA GLU A 408 -0.79 35.96 0.80
C GLU A 408 -1.90 35.57 1.81
N PRO A 409 -1.53 35.02 2.98
CA PRO A 409 -2.47 34.40 3.91
C PRO A 409 -3.05 35.42 4.90
N GLU A 410 -4.36 35.67 4.82
CA GLU A 410 -5.07 36.43 5.85
C GLU A 410 -5.34 35.57 7.10
N GLY A 411 -5.17 36.21 8.26
CA GLY A 411 -5.18 35.62 9.58
C GLY A 411 -6.50 34.92 9.94
N ILE A 412 -6.36 33.69 10.41
CA ILE A 412 -7.44 32.86 10.92
C ILE A 412 -7.87 33.43 12.28
N SER A 413 -9.03 34.09 12.31
CA SER A 413 -9.69 34.45 13.56
C SER A 413 -10.15 33.17 14.26
N VAL A 414 -9.67 33.00 15.50
CA VAL A 414 -9.93 31.87 16.37
C VAL A 414 -11.40 31.93 16.81
N MET A 415 -12.29 31.28 16.05
CA MET A 415 -13.68 31.08 16.48
C MET A 415 -13.71 30.04 17.61
N ASN A 416 -14.04 30.57 18.78
CA ASN A 416 -14.22 29.90 20.05
C ASN A 416 -15.48 29.02 19.98
N ILE A 417 -15.33 27.72 19.71
CA ILE A 417 -16.46 26.77 19.68
C ILE A 417 -16.50 26.06 21.04
N ASN A 418 -17.60 26.31 21.75
CA ASN A 418 -17.86 25.86 23.10
C ASN A 418 -17.86 24.33 23.22
N THR A 419 -17.06 23.86 24.18
CA THR A 419 -16.73 22.48 24.55
C THR A 419 -17.82 21.77 25.36
N GLU A 420 -19.04 21.65 24.83
CA GLU A 420 -20.10 20.92 25.53
C GLU A 420 -20.81 19.94 24.58
N ASN A 421 -20.73 18.64 24.90
CA ASN A 421 -21.32 17.47 24.23
C ASN A 421 -20.41 16.72 23.23
N LEU A 422 -19.25 16.29 23.70
CA LEU A 422 -18.48 15.21 23.09
C LEU A 422 -19.17 13.87 23.39
N VAL A 423 -20.12 13.47 22.55
CA VAL A 423 -20.59 12.08 22.49
C VAL A 423 -19.73 11.38 21.45
N ASP A 424 -18.94 10.39 21.90
CA ASP A 424 -17.99 9.61 21.11
C ASP A 424 -18.63 9.03 19.85
N ARG A 425 -18.51 9.74 18.72
CA ARG A 425 -18.88 9.22 17.41
C ARG A 425 -17.66 8.56 16.76
N PRO A 426 -17.76 7.30 16.31
CA PRO A 426 -16.65 6.60 15.68
C PRO A 426 -16.18 7.29 14.40
N LEU A 427 -14.84 7.37 14.26
CA LEU A 427 -14.07 8.12 13.25
C LEU A 427 -14.54 7.97 11.79
N GLN A 428 -15.18 6.85 11.45
CA GLN A 428 -15.69 6.58 10.12
C GLN A 428 -16.82 7.54 9.70
N TYR A 429 -17.66 8.01 10.64
CA TYR A 429 -18.72 8.97 10.34
C TYR A 429 -18.19 10.38 10.10
N VAL A 430 -17.06 10.76 10.72
CA VAL A 430 -16.41 12.06 10.50
C VAL A 430 -15.74 12.13 9.13
N LEU A 431 -15.29 10.99 8.60
CA LEU A 431 -14.56 10.94 7.33
C LEU A 431 -15.47 10.96 6.10
N PHE A 432 -16.74 10.55 6.23
CA PHE A 432 -17.60 10.28 5.09
C PHE A 432 -19.08 10.66 5.31
N GLU A 433 -19.37 11.72 6.10
CA GLU A 433 -20.73 12.27 6.13
C GLU A 433 -21.07 12.88 4.75
N ASP A 434 -21.70 12.04 3.92
CA ASP A 434 -22.58 12.42 2.83
C ASP A 434 -23.83 13.04 3.46
N ASP A 435 -23.84 14.37 3.63
CA ASP A 435 -25.04 15.10 4.04
C ASP A 435 -26.08 15.02 2.90
N GLU A 436 -26.95 14.03 3.02
CA GLU A 436 -28.20 13.89 2.29
C GLU A 436 -29.12 15.08 2.64
N GLY A 437 -28.99 16.16 1.88
CA GLY A 437 -30.09 17.11 1.65
C GLY A 437 -29.83 18.57 2.02
N MET A 438 -28.99 19.28 1.26
CA MET A 438 -29.23 20.69 0.96
C MET A 438 -28.43 21.16 -0.28
N ASP A 439 -29.13 21.80 -1.20
CA ASP A 439 -28.73 22.56 -2.41
C ASP A 439 -27.29 22.42 -2.98
N PHE A 440 -27.18 21.66 -4.08
CA PHE A 440 -25.95 21.30 -4.78
C PHE A 440 -25.49 22.38 -5.76
N GLY A 441 -24.39 23.09 -5.45
CA GLY A 441 -23.68 23.89 -6.46
C GLY A 441 -22.36 24.49 -5.99
N GLU A 442 -22.40 25.32 -4.94
CA GLU A 442 -21.19 25.99 -4.43
C GLU A 442 -20.45 25.16 -3.37
N GLU A 443 -21.16 24.35 -2.59
CA GLU A 443 -20.53 23.58 -1.50
C GLU A 443 -19.77 22.34 -1.97
N ALA A 444 -20.08 21.75 -3.13
CA ALA A 444 -19.29 20.64 -3.67
C ALA A 444 -17.85 21.08 -4.02
N ALA A 445 -17.69 22.31 -4.52
CA ALA A 445 -16.38 22.91 -4.75
C ALA A 445 -15.68 23.21 -3.40
N ASN A 446 -16.43 23.71 -2.42
CA ASN A 446 -15.88 23.95 -1.07
C ASN A 446 -15.46 22.66 -0.36
N CYS A 447 -16.22 21.57 -0.45
CA CYS A 447 -15.91 20.29 0.17
C CYS A 447 -14.65 19.65 -0.44
N SER A 448 -14.52 19.72 -1.77
CA SER A 448 -13.29 19.33 -2.47
C SER A 448 -12.09 20.17 -2.02
N ASN A 449 -12.28 21.49 -1.86
CA ASN A 449 -11.24 22.39 -1.35
C ASN A 449 -10.85 22.08 0.11
N ILE A 450 -11.81 21.77 0.99
CA ILE A 450 -11.55 21.43 2.38
C ILE A 450 -10.78 20.11 2.48
N ASN A 451 -11.17 19.09 1.71
CA ASN A 451 -10.47 17.81 1.67
C ASN A 451 -9.04 17.97 1.16
N LEU A 452 -8.85 18.76 0.09
CA LEU A 452 -7.52 19.09 -0.43
C LEU A 452 -6.68 19.84 0.61
N LEU A 453 -7.27 20.80 1.33
CA LEU A 453 -6.58 21.55 2.39
C LEU A 453 -6.14 20.63 3.54
N ARG A 454 -6.97 19.67 3.95
CA ARG A 454 -6.59 18.65 4.95
C ARG A 454 -5.47 17.75 4.44
N GLN A 455 -5.51 17.31 3.18
CA GLN A 455 -4.44 16.51 2.58
C GLN A 455 -3.12 17.28 2.54
N VAL A 456 -3.15 18.57 2.17
CA VAL A 456 -1.97 19.45 2.19
C VAL A 456 -1.45 19.64 3.61
N LYS A 457 -2.33 19.82 4.60
CA LYS A 457 -1.94 19.91 6.01
C LYS A 457 -1.25 18.63 6.49
N HIS A 458 -1.83 17.47 6.19
CA HIS A 458 -1.24 16.17 6.52
C HIS A 458 0.11 15.95 5.83
N MET A 459 0.23 16.31 4.54
CA MET A 459 1.53 16.29 3.84
C MET A 459 2.55 17.20 4.51
N ARG A 460 2.15 18.40 4.95
CA ARG A 460 3.02 19.33 5.67
C ARG A 460 3.47 18.78 7.01
N GLU A 461 2.58 18.13 7.75
CA GLU A 461 2.90 17.47 9.03
C GLU A 461 3.88 16.32 8.82
N LEU A 462 3.66 15.45 7.84
CA LEU A 462 4.58 14.38 7.47
C LEU A 462 5.94 14.90 7.01
N LEU A 463 5.97 16.00 6.24
CA LEU A 463 7.21 16.65 5.82
C LEU A 463 7.98 17.22 7.03
N ASN A 464 7.27 17.87 7.97
CA ASN A 464 7.88 18.41 9.19
C ASN A 464 8.43 17.30 10.10
N GLU A 465 7.71 16.19 10.23
CA GLU A 465 8.19 15.01 10.95
C GLU A 465 9.41 14.39 10.26
N SER A 466 9.37 14.28 8.92
CA SER A 466 10.53 13.83 8.13
C SER A 466 11.74 14.75 8.28
N GLU A 467 11.54 16.06 8.41
CA GLU A 467 12.61 17.03 8.63
C GLU A 467 13.20 16.90 10.04
N ALA A 468 12.36 16.83 11.07
CA ALA A 468 12.78 16.64 12.46
C ALA A 468 13.56 15.32 12.65
N THR A 469 13.09 14.24 12.05
CA THR A 469 13.78 12.94 12.09
C THR A 469 15.12 12.97 11.35
N ASN A 470 15.22 13.70 10.23
CA ASN A 470 16.47 13.88 9.50
C ASN A 470 17.51 14.66 10.32
N ILE A 471 17.09 15.73 11.02
CA ILE A 471 17.95 16.50 11.93
C ILE A 471 18.50 15.58 13.02
N HIS A 472 17.64 14.76 13.63
CA HIS A 472 18.06 13.83 14.69
C HIS A 472 19.08 12.79 14.17
N LEU A 473 18.83 12.20 13.00
CA LEU A 473 19.76 11.26 12.36
C LEU A 473 21.09 11.93 12.00
N HIS A 474 21.08 13.19 11.57
CA HIS A 474 22.29 13.95 11.27
C HIS A 474 23.13 14.22 12.53
N GLU A 475 22.48 14.55 13.65
CA GLU A 475 23.15 14.75 14.93
C GLU A 475 23.76 13.44 15.46
N GLN A 476 23.01 12.33 15.41
CA GLN A 476 23.54 11.01 15.74
C GLN A 476 24.74 10.63 14.86
N LEU A 477 24.66 10.87 13.55
CA LEU A 477 25.78 10.66 12.62
C LEU A 477 27.01 11.52 12.98
N LYS A 478 26.80 12.77 13.40
CA LYS A 478 27.87 13.66 13.84
C LYS A 478 28.54 13.13 15.11
N LEU A 479 27.74 12.73 16.10
CA LEU A 479 28.22 12.13 17.35
C LEU A 479 29.00 10.83 17.08
N LEU A 480 28.45 9.94 16.26
CA LEU A 480 29.08 8.67 15.91
C LEU A 480 30.39 8.87 15.14
N LYS A 481 30.44 9.81 14.19
CA LYS A 481 31.70 10.17 13.50
C LYS A 481 32.74 10.74 14.47
N ASN A 482 32.34 11.56 15.43
CA ASN A 482 33.26 12.09 16.45
C ASN A 482 33.77 10.98 17.38
N GLU A 483 32.90 10.02 17.73
CA GLU A 483 33.26 8.86 18.54
C GLU A 483 34.24 7.94 17.80
N ILE A 484 34.00 7.64 16.53
CA ILE A 484 34.92 6.84 15.71
C ILE A 484 36.29 7.54 15.60
N ARG A 485 36.33 8.85 15.33
CA ARG A 485 37.59 9.61 15.31
C ARG A 485 38.29 9.61 16.67
N ARG A 486 37.52 9.62 17.78
CA ARG A 486 38.07 9.52 19.14
C ARG A 486 38.69 8.14 19.37
N MET A 487 37.99 7.08 18.99
CA MET A 487 38.45 5.70 19.12
C MET A 487 39.71 5.45 18.28
N GLN A 488 39.74 5.92 17.02
CA GLN A 488 40.92 5.83 16.16
C GLN A 488 42.13 6.56 16.76
N ARG A 489 41.95 7.79 17.28
CA ARG A 489 43.03 8.49 18.00
C ARG A 489 43.50 7.74 19.24
N ASN A 490 42.59 7.05 19.94
CA ASN A 490 42.94 6.28 21.14
C ASN A 490 43.71 5.00 20.79
N GLU A 491 43.36 4.34 19.68
CA GLU A 491 44.10 3.20 19.14
C GLU A 491 45.51 3.62 18.70
N GLU A 492 45.64 4.71 17.92
CA GLU A 492 46.95 5.26 17.53
C GLU A 492 47.80 5.71 18.74
N ARG A 493 47.16 6.20 19.81
CA ARG A 493 47.86 6.53 21.07
C ARG A 493 48.41 5.31 21.77
N ALA A 494 47.82 4.12 21.61
CA ALA A 494 48.28 2.92 22.28
C ALA A 494 49.74 2.58 21.90
N ASP A 495 50.11 2.81 20.64
CA ASP A 495 51.48 2.61 20.14
C ASP A 495 52.49 3.56 20.81
N HIS A 496 52.09 4.82 21.05
CA HIS A 496 52.92 5.81 21.72
C HIS A 496 52.96 5.64 23.25
N LEU A 497 51.84 5.28 23.87
CA LEU A 497 51.67 5.12 25.32
C LEU A 497 52.42 3.92 25.89
N ALA A 498 52.85 2.97 25.04
CA ALA A 498 53.80 1.94 25.43
C ALA A 498 55.07 2.53 26.09
N ASN A 499 55.45 3.78 25.74
CA ASN A 499 56.57 4.51 26.35
C ASN A 499 56.11 5.65 27.29
N ASN A 500 55.33 5.29 28.31
CA ASN A 500 54.75 6.24 29.26
C ASN A 500 55.80 7.10 30.01
N GLU A 501 57.00 6.58 30.28
CA GLU A 501 58.08 7.35 30.92
C GLU A 501 58.59 8.50 30.04
N TYR A 502 58.67 8.33 28.72
CA TYR A 502 59.01 9.43 27.83
C TYR A 502 57.95 10.53 27.86
N LEU A 503 56.67 10.15 27.74
CA LEU A 503 55.55 11.09 27.79
C LEU A 503 55.52 11.87 29.12
N LYS A 504 55.69 11.18 30.25
CA LYS A 504 55.78 11.81 31.58
C LYS A 504 56.88 12.85 31.65
N ASN A 505 58.07 12.57 31.10
CA ASN A 505 59.18 13.52 31.07
C ASN A 505 58.89 14.74 30.17
N ILE A 506 58.23 14.55 29.03
CA ILE A 506 57.82 15.66 28.15
C ILE A 506 56.76 16.53 28.82
N ILE A 507 55.77 15.93 29.48
CA ILE A 507 54.73 16.68 30.22
C ILE A 507 55.36 17.48 31.37
N LEU A 508 56.26 16.86 32.15
CA LEU A 508 56.96 17.56 33.23
C LEU A 508 57.80 18.73 32.71
N LYS A 509 58.47 18.58 31.56
CA LYS A 509 59.20 19.70 30.91
C LYS A 509 58.27 20.80 30.41
N PHE A 510 57.10 20.46 29.87
CA PHE A 510 56.13 21.44 29.38
C PHE A 510 55.55 22.29 30.51
N VAL A 511 55.24 21.66 31.65
CA VAL A 511 54.68 22.34 32.83
C VAL A 511 55.75 23.09 33.64
N ALA A 512 56.99 22.59 33.63
CA ALA A 512 58.10 23.26 34.30
C ALA A 512 58.29 24.71 33.79
N PRO A 513 58.85 25.61 34.62
CA PRO A 513 59.23 26.94 34.16
C PRO A 513 60.26 26.82 33.03
N GLU A 514 60.03 27.60 31.99
CA GLU A 514 60.78 27.57 30.75
C GLU A 514 62.27 27.90 30.99
N LYS A 515 63.17 27.02 30.56
CA LYS A 515 64.62 27.20 30.73
C LYS A 515 65.28 27.83 29.51
N VAL A 516 64.65 27.67 28.35
CA VAL A 516 65.07 28.18 27.05
C VAL A 516 63.88 28.86 26.41
N ASN A 517 64.05 30.05 25.81
CA ASN A 517 62.95 30.76 25.16
C ASN A 517 62.22 29.86 24.15
N SER A 518 60.90 29.77 24.27
CA SER A 518 60.01 28.97 23.40
C SER A 518 60.21 27.44 23.48
N GLU A 519 60.77 26.93 24.58
CA GLU A 519 60.80 25.49 24.88
C GLU A 519 59.39 24.88 24.87
N ARG A 520 58.40 25.56 25.43
CA ARG A 520 57.00 25.07 25.43
C ARG A 520 56.47 24.90 24.02
N THR A 521 56.67 25.89 23.16
CA THR A 521 56.26 25.85 21.74
C THR A 521 56.93 24.70 20.99
N GLN A 522 58.19 24.38 21.30
CA GLN A 522 58.90 23.26 20.69
C GLN A 522 58.38 21.88 21.13
N LEU A 523 57.80 21.78 22.33
CA LEU A 523 57.24 20.53 22.85
C LEU A 523 55.83 20.24 22.30
N ILE A 524 55.10 21.24 21.80
CA ILE A 524 53.73 21.07 21.28
C ILE A 524 53.65 20.03 20.16
N PRO A 525 54.49 20.04 19.10
CA PRO A 525 54.47 18.98 18.09
C PRO A 525 54.70 17.57 18.65
N VAL A 526 55.55 17.44 19.67
CA VAL A 526 55.83 16.17 20.34
C VAL A 526 54.61 15.71 21.15
N LEU A 527 53.95 16.62 21.87
CA LEU A 527 52.71 16.34 22.58
C LEU A 527 51.57 15.99 21.61
N THR A 528 51.41 16.74 20.52
CA THR A 528 50.40 16.49 19.49
C THR A 528 50.56 15.11 18.85
N THR A 529 51.80 14.67 18.59
CA THR A 529 52.06 13.33 18.03
C THR A 529 51.81 12.22 19.05
N MET A 530 52.31 12.35 20.28
CA MET A 530 52.16 11.32 21.33
C MET A 530 50.73 11.20 21.87
N LEU A 531 50.01 12.32 22.01
CA LEU A 531 48.64 12.36 22.57
C LEU A 531 47.55 12.42 21.50
N LYS A 532 47.91 12.59 20.22
CA LYS A 532 46.96 12.72 19.10
C LYS A 532 45.89 13.78 19.40
N LEU A 533 46.37 14.99 19.71
CA LEU A 533 45.52 16.13 20.02
C LEU A 533 44.74 16.55 18.77
N ASN A 534 43.48 16.95 18.94
CA ASN A 534 42.70 17.56 17.87
C ASN A 534 43.15 19.03 17.63
N ALA A 535 42.62 19.67 16.59
CA ALA A 535 42.99 21.03 16.24
C ALA A 535 42.69 22.04 17.38
N ASP A 536 41.58 21.87 18.08
CA ASP A 536 41.14 22.75 19.17
C ASP A 536 42.05 22.61 20.41
N GLU A 537 42.40 21.38 20.79
CA GLU A 537 43.33 21.06 21.88
C GLU A 537 44.74 21.56 21.56
N MET A 538 45.17 21.44 20.29
CA MET A 538 46.45 21.96 19.83
C MET A 538 46.48 23.50 19.89
N GLN A 539 45.39 24.17 19.49
CA GLN A 539 45.25 25.62 19.64
C GLN A 539 45.27 26.04 21.11
N LEU A 540 44.62 25.28 21.99
CA LEU A 540 44.64 25.55 23.43
C LEU A 540 46.07 25.51 23.98
N LEU A 541 46.86 24.50 23.63
CA LEU A 541 48.26 24.43 24.04
C LEU A 541 49.11 25.55 23.42
N GLN A 542 48.82 25.93 22.18
CA GLN A 542 49.51 27.05 21.50
C GLN A 542 49.25 28.37 22.24
N ASN A 543 48.00 28.64 22.62
CA ASN A 543 47.61 29.83 23.37
C ASN A 543 48.31 29.89 24.74
N VAL A 544 48.39 28.75 25.44
CA VAL A 544 49.10 28.62 26.72
C VAL A 544 50.60 28.84 26.55
N ALA A 545 51.20 28.35 25.46
CA ALA A 545 52.62 28.54 25.19
C ALA A 545 52.97 29.98 24.80
N GLU A 546 52.06 30.68 24.12
CA GLU A 546 52.21 32.08 23.74
C GLU A 546 51.88 33.06 24.89
N GLY A 547 51.39 32.57 26.02
CA GLY A 547 51.08 33.38 27.20
C GLY A 547 49.76 34.12 27.11
N PHE A 548 48.85 33.71 26.22
CA PHE A 548 47.48 34.21 26.19
C PHE A 548 46.69 33.58 27.36
N GLU A 549 46.90 34.08 28.58
CA GLU A 549 46.14 33.67 29.77
C GLU A 549 44.69 34.22 29.81
N ASP A 550 44.26 34.99 28.80
CA ASP A 550 43.00 35.76 28.83
C ASP A 550 41.69 34.97 28.60
N PHE A 551 41.70 33.63 28.68
CA PHE A 551 40.47 32.82 28.53
C PHE A 551 40.19 31.85 29.69
N LEU A 552 40.67 32.16 30.89
CA LEU A 552 40.27 31.42 32.11
C LEU A 552 39.01 31.97 32.81
N TYR A 553 38.13 32.69 32.11
CA TYR A 553 36.79 33.05 32.62
C TYR A 553 35.65 32.59 31.72
#